data_AF-A0A1A2LL87-F1
#
_entry.id   AF-A0A1A2LL87-F1
#
_cell.length_a   1.000
_cell.length_b   1.000
_cell.length_c   1.000
_cell.angle_alpha   90.00
_cell.angle_beta   90.00
_cell.angle_gamma   90.00
#
_symmetry.space_group_name_H-M   'P 1'
#
loop_
_entity.id
_entity.type
_entity.pdbx_description
1 polymer ?
#
loop_
_entity_poly.entity_id
_entity_poly.type
_entity_poly.pdbx_seq_one_letter_code
_entity_poly.pdbx_strand_id
1 'polypeptide(L)'
;MMRDKPMSRVALPAAVRSLVVVLAAVLFLFGLTGGMSIAPGAAAPGPPQGCESQQRALDSVNAEIARHNAQPHDFVVPREQAAADAYDAEAAQLNARGSQAQANLSSCAAVIAKLADHGTLPRPSQDRIDKINAAKAGLPPGYAPPAPPPRNSLGGVAVAPPMQPVFKQLRQKGPWPDDLVLQGQSKPSVGTPDPARNGAPIPGMATDPSRPAVVVDHIVPIAQLMYVPGFLNLPAEYMYVVANSPRNLQWLSAYANGMKNSDSVARIGDADPKWVQEQIQLENDTRATLQDLINQLLTTLPPSR
;
A
#
# COMPACT_ATOMS: atom_id res chain seq x y z
N MET A 1 -67.38 -40.79 44.99
CA MET A 1 -68.06 -39.53 44.60
C MET A 1 -67.16 -38.84 43.60
N MET A 2 -67.43 -39.00 42.29
CA MET A 2 -68.11 -38.01 41.43
C MET A 2 -67.33 -36.68 41.38
N ARG A 3 -66.88 -36.14 40.24
CA ARG A 3 -67.41 -36.23 38.85
C ARG A 3 -66.37 -35.73 37.83
N ASP A 4 -66.46 -36.30 36.64
CA ASP A 4 -65.84 -35.91 35.37
C ASP A 4 -66.19 -34.47 34.91
N LYS A 5 -65.27 -33.82 34.17
CA LYS A 5 -65.34 -33.75 32.69
C LYS A 5 -64.16 -33.00 32.04
N PRO A 6 -63.90 -33.24 30.73
CA PRO A 6 -62.62 -33.01 30.06
C PRO A 6 -62.60 -31.79 29.12
N MET A 7 -61.40 -31.30 28.82
CA MET A 7 -61.03 -30.52 27.63
C MET A 7 -59.50 -30.66 27.49
N SER A 8 -58.85 -30.70 26.33
CA SER A 8 -59.21 -30.89 24.94
C SER A 8 -57.89 -31.24 24.24
N ARG A 9 -57.94 -32.10 23.23
CA ARG A 9 -56.81 -32.43 22.36
C ARG A 9 -56.28 -31.16 21.69
N VAL A 10 -54.97 -30.92 21.78
CA VAL A 10 -54.25 -30.17 20.75
C VAL A 10 -53.20 -31.11 20.20
N ALA A 11 -53.55 -31.74 19.07
CA ALA A 11 -52.60 -32.31 18.15
C ALA A 11 -51.92 -31.14 17.42
N LEU A 12 -50.59 -31.06 17.50
CA LEU A 12 -49.79 -30.28 16.56
C LEU A 12 -49.15 -31.23 15.54
N PRO A 13 -49.05 -30.80 14.27
CA PRO A 13 -49.12 -31.69 13.13
C PRO A 13 -47.76 -32.29 12.75
N ALA A 14 -47.84 -33.45 12.09
CA ALA A 14 -46.77 -34.04 11.32
C ALA A 14 -46.33 -33.10 10.19
N ALA A 15 -45.35 -32.23 10.46
CA ALA A 15 -44.70 -31.40 9.45
C ALA A 15 -43.24 -31.07 9.83
N VAL A 16 -42.50 -32.05 10.34
CA VAL A 16 -41.03 -31.98 10.46
C VAL A 16 -40.42 -33.27 9.92
N ARG A 17 -40.81 -33.64 8.70
CA ARG A 17 -40.14 -34.70 7.90
C ARG A 17 -40.03 -34.37 6.41
N SER A 18 -40.35 -33.13 5.98
CA SER A 18 -40.40 -32.76 4.56
C SER A 18 -39.56 -31.53 4.21
N LEU A 19 -38.41 -31.31 4.87
CA LEU A 19 -37.47 -30.24 4.49
C LEU A 19 -36.04 -30.75 4.23
N VAL A 20 -35.88 -32.04 3.89
CA VAL A 20 -34.57 -32.61 3.47
C VAL A 20 -34.62 -33.16 2.05
N VAL A 21 -35.79 -33.19 1.39
CA VAL A 21 -35.93 -33.81 0.06
C VAL A 21 -36.12 -32.80 -1.08
N VAL A 22 -36.38 -31.51 -0.80
CA VAL A 22 -36.60 -30.51 -1.88
C VAL A 22 -35.32 -29.77 -2.30
N LEU A 23 -34.25 -29.74 -1.49
CA LEU A 23 -32.99 -29.09 -1.90
C LEU A 23 -32.09 -29.99 -2.78
N ALA A 24 -32.40 -31.29 -2.89
CA ALA A 24 -31.65 -32.24 -3.72
C ALA A 24 -32.12 -32.28 -5.19
N ALA A 25 -33.26 -31.64 -5.52
CA ALA A 25 -33.84 -31.68 -6.87
C ALA A 25 -33.52 -30.43 -7.73
N VAL A 26 -32.92 -29.38 -7.16
CA VAL A 26 -32.54 -28.18 -7.93
C VAL A 26 -31.07 -28.20 -8.37
N LEU A 27 -30.23 -29.03 -7.74
CA LEU A 27 -28.81 -29.22 -8.13
C LEU A 27 -28.60 -30.27 -9.23
N PHE A 28 -29.66 -30.94 -9.71
CA PHE A 28 -29.57 -32.02 -10.70
C PHE A 28 -30.17 -31.68 -12.09
N LEU A 29 -30.53 -30.42 -12.36
CA LEU A 29 -31.16 -30.03 -13.63
C LEU A 29 -30.29 -29.19 -14.60
N PHE A 30 -28.99 -29.00 -14.32
CA PHE A 30 -28.06 -28.35 -15.26
C PHE A 30 -26.76 -29.12 -15.48
N GLY A 31 -26.77 -30.43 -15.26
CA GLY A 31 -25.70 -31.33 -15.70
C GLY A 31 -26.14 -32.11 -16.92
N LEU A 32 -25.74 -31.66 -18.12
CA LEU A 32 -25.39 -32.45 -19.33
C LEU A 32 -25.59 -31.61 -20.59
N THR A 33 -24.52 -30.91 -21.02
CA THR A 33 -24.03 -30.81 -22.41
C THR A 33 -22.94 -29.74 -22.48
N GLY A 34 -21.69 -30.17 -22.68
CA GLY A 34 -20.56 -29.28 -22.89
C GLY A 34 -19.27 -29.95 -22.46
N GLY A 35 -18.55 -30.56 -23.41
CA GLY A 35 -17.21 -31.09 -23.17
C GLY A 35 -16.31 -30.00 -22.60
N MET A 36 -15.87 -30.18 -21.35
CA MET A 36 -14.83 -29.35 -20.77
C MET A 36 -13.52 -29.63 -21.50
N SER A 37 -13.23 -28.76 -22.47
CA SER A 37 -11.85 -28.52 -22.88
C SER A 37 -11.09 -28.09 -21.64
N ILE A 38 -10.12 -28.92 -21.22
CA ILE A 38 -9.18 -28.60 -20.16
C ILE A 38 -8.25 -27.54 -20.74
N ALA A 39 -8.67 -26.27 -20.68
CA ALA A 39 -7.78 -25.16 -20.96
C ALA A 39 -6.64 -25.22 -19.91
N PRO A 40 -5.37 -25.02 -20.31
CA PRO A 40 -4.30 -24.90 -19.34
C PRO A 40 -4.67 -23.79 -18.36
N GLY A 41 -4.70 -24.15 -17.07
CA GLY A 41 -5.06 -23.23 -16.00
C GLY A 41 -4.30 -21.92 -16.17
N ALA A 42 -5.05 -20.83 -16.35
CA ALA A 42 -4.49 -19.51 -16.21
C ALA A 42 -3.80 -19.48 -14.85
N ALA A 43 -2.49 -19.19 -14.85
CA ALA A 43 -1.76 -18.96 -13.62
C ALA A 43 -2.58 -17.96 -12.78
N ALA A 44 -2.79 -18.28 -11.49
CA ALA A 44 -3.44 -17.35 -10.58
C ALA A 44 -2.80 -15.97 -10.78
N PRO A 45 -3.61 -14.89 -10.92
CA PRO A 45 -3.06 -13.55 -11.11
C PRO A 45 -1.97 -13.33 -10.05
N GLY A 46 -0.78 -12.96 -10.53
CA GLY A 46 0.36 -12.71 -9.65
C GLY A 46 0.02 -11.68 -8.58
N PRO A 47 0.78 -11.62 -7.49
CA PRO A 47 0.49 -10.71 -6.39
C PRO A 47 0.31 -9.28 -6.90
N PRO A 48 -0.61 -8.49 -6.32
CA PRO A 48 -0.64 -7.06 -6.58
C PRO A 48 0.76 -6.49 -6.30
N GLN A 49 1.36 -5.84 -7.31
CA GLN A 49 2.73 -5.33 -7.25
C GLN A 49 2.92 -4.48 -6.00
N GLY A 50 4.00 -4.71 -5.24
CA GLY A 50 4.29 -3.98 -4.00
C GLY A 50 3.64 -4.57 -2.74
N CYS A 51 2.96 -5.71 -2.81
CA CYS A 51 2.37 -6.40 -1.65
C CYS A 51 2.88 -7.85 -1.49
N GLU A 52 4.09 -8.13 -2.00
CA GLU A 52 4.69 -9.47 -2.00
C GLU A 52 4.89 -10.04 -0.58
N SER A 53 5.13 -9.20 0.44
CA SER A 53 5.20 -9.67 1.84
C SER A 53 3.85 -10.16 2.36
N GLN A 54 2.77 -9.46 2.06
CA GLN A 54 1.40 -9.76 2.52
C GLN A 54 0.90 -11.00 1.79
N GLN A 55 1.20 -11.14 0.49
CA GLN A 55 0.91 -12.36 -0.25
C GLN A 55 1.60 -13.57 0.39
N ARG A 56 2.90 -13.48 0.66
CA ARG A 56 3.64 -14.58 1.32
C ARG A 56 3.09 -14.92 2.71
N ALA A 57 2.61 -13.93 3.45
CA ALA A 57 1.98 -14.15 4.75
C ALA A 57 0.66 -14.93 4.61
N LEU A 58 -0.18 -14.56 3.64
CA LEU A 58 -1.41 -15.29 3.32
C LEU A 58 -1.12 -16.72 2.87
N ASP A 59 -0.16 -16.89 1.95
CA ASP A 59 0.25 -18.21 1.46
C ASP A 59 0.75 -19.11 2.61
N SER A 60 1.50 -18.54 3.56
CA SER A 60 1.99 -19.25 4.75
C SER A 60 0.84 -19.75 5.63
N VAL A 61 -0.17 -18.91 5.88
CA VAL A 61 -1.33 -19.31 6.70
C VAL A 61 -2.19 -20.35 5.96
N ASN A 62 -2.36 -20.21 4.65
CA ASN A 62 -3.07 -21.21 3.85
C ASN A 62 -2.36 -22.57 3.88
N ALA A 63 -1.03 -22.60 3.88
CA ALA A 63 -0.26 -23.82 4.05
C ALA A 63 -0.37 -24.42 5.47
N GLU A 64 -0.54 -23.59 6.51
CA GLU A 64 -0.84 -24.06 7.87
C GLU A 64 -2.24 -24.67 7.97
N ILE A 65 -3.26 -24.01 7.40
CA ILE A 65 -4.63 -24.55 7.31
C ILE A 65 -4.64 -25.90 6.59
N ALA A 66 -3.97 -26.01 5.44
CA ALA A 66 -3.89 -27.26 4.71
C ALA A 66 -3.22 -28.38 5.53
N ARG A 67 -2.17 -28.06 6.29
CA ARG A 67 -1.51 -29.04 7.18
C ARG A 67 -2.39 -29.46 8.35
N HIS A 68 -3.12 -28.53 8.95
CA HIS A 68 -4.07 -28.84 10.02
C HIS A 68 -5.20 -29.75 9.51
N ASN A 69 -5.80 -29.42 8.35
CA ASN A 69 -6.86 -30.20 7.73
C ASN A 69 -6.41 -31.60 7.24
N ALA A 70 -5.10 -31.82 7.07
CA ALA A 70 -4.54 -33.12 6.74
C ALA A 70 -4.34 -34.04 7.96
N GLN A 71 -4.50 -33.51 9.18
CA GLN A 71 -4.45 -34.32 10.41
C GLN A 71 -5.73 -35.16 10.54
N PRO A 72 -5.67 -36.32 11.24
CA PRO A 72 -6.87 -37.08 11.59
C PRO A 72 -7.85 -36.19 12.37
N HIS A 73 -9.07 -36.07 11.86
CA HIS A 73 -10.12 -35.19 12.40
C HIS A 73 -11.47 -35.91 12.55
N ASP A 74 -11.46 -37.24 12.45
CA ASP A 74 -12.61 -38.09 12.76
C ASP A 74 -12.59 -38.40 14.27
N PHE A 75 -13.50 -37.77 15.02
CA PHE A 75 -13.60 -37.94 16.47
C PHE A 75 -14.88 -38.68 16.87
N VAL A 76 -14.78 -39.61 17.82
CA VAL A 76 -15.93 -40.31 18.41
C VAL A 76 -16.49 -39.50 19.58
N VAL A 77 -17.46 -38.63 19.31
CA VAL A 77 -18.12 -37.79 20.32
C VAL A 77 -19.26 -38.55 21.03
N PRO A 78 -19.38 -38.50 22.38
CA PRO A 78 -18.68 -37.60 23.31
C PRO A 78 -17.38 -38.17 23.90
N ARG A 79 -16.96 -39.39 23.53
CA ARG A 79 -15.76 -40.04 24.10
C ARG A 79 -14.48 -39.23 23.86
N GLU A 80 -14.39 -38.54 22.73
CA GLU A 80 -13.22 -37.78 22.28
C GLU A 80 -13.49 -36.26 22.20
N GLN A 81 -14.46 -35.77 22.99
CA GLN A 81 -14.89 -34.36 22.96
C GLN A 81 -13.72 -33.37 23.08
N ALA A 82 -12.79 -33.59 24.02
CA ALA A 82 -11.67 -32.68 24.23
C ALA A 82 -10.70 -32.61 23.03
N ALA A 83 -10.57 -33.69 22.26
CA ALA A 83 -9.73 -33.70 21.06
C ALA A 83 -10.42 -32.98 19.90
N ALA A 84 -11.74 -33.20 19.74
CA ALA A 84 -12.56 -32.45 18.79
C ALA A 84 -12.54 -30.94 19.09
N ASP A 85 -12.75 -30.55 20.34
CA ASP A 85 -12.73 -29.14 20.78
C ASP A 85 -11.36 -28.48 20.52
N ALA A 86 -10.25 -29.20 20.76
CA ALA A 86 -8.91 -28.69 20.52
C ALA A 86 -8.64 -28.49 19.02
N TYR A 87 -9.07 -29.44 18.18
CA TYR A 87 -8.97 -29.34 16.74
C TYR A 87 -9.77 -28.14 16.21
N ASP A 88 -11.04 -28.02 16.61
CA ASP A 88 -11.90 -26.91 16.20
C ASP A 88 -11.38 -25.54 16.69
N ALA A 89 -10.78 -25.48 17.88
CA ALA A 89 -10.15 -24.27 18.39
C ALA A 89 -8.93 -23.84 17.56
N GLU A 90 -8.08 -24.79 17.15
CA GLU A 90 -6.96 -24.49 16.25
C GLU A 90 -7.44 -24.07 14.86
N ALA A 91 -8.44 -24.76 14.30
CA ALA A 91 -9.07 -24.40 13.03
C ALA A 91 -9.62 -22.96 13.08
N ALA A 92 -10.30 -22.58 14.16
CA ALA A 92 -10.83 -21.24 14.35
C ALA A 92 -9.71 -20.18 14.39
N GLN A 93 -8.60 -20.45 15.08
CA GLN A 93 -7.44 -19.56 15.12
C GLN A 93 -6.77 -19.42 13.74
N LEU A 94 -6.58 -20.52 13.02
CA LEU A 94 -5.99 -20.50 11.69
C LEU A 94 -6.87 -19.75 10.68
N ASN A 95 -8.18 -19.96 10.72
CA ASN A 95 -9.15 -19.24 9.88
C ASN A 95 -9.18 -17.73 10.19
N ALA A 96 -9.09 -17.35 11.47
CA ALA A 96 -8.98 -15.95 11.88
C ALA A 96 -7.68 -15.32 11.35
N ARG A 97 -6.55 -16.01 11.47
CA ARG A 97 -5.26 -15.57 10.90
C ARG A 97 -5.32 -15.44 9.37
N GLY A 98 -5.98 -16.37 8.68
CA GLY A 98 -6.16 -16.34 7.23
C GLY A 98 -6.98 -15.13 6.79
N SER A 99 -8.09 -14.88 7.49
CA SER A 99 -8.95 -13.71 7.26
C SER A 99 -8.20 -12.40 7.47
N GLN A 100 -7.38 -12.30 8.52
CA GLN A 100 -6.54 -11.13 8.77
C GLN A 100 -5.47 -10.95 7.69
N ALA A 101 -4.78 -12.02 7.26
CA ALA A 101 -3.77 -11.96 6.21
C ALA A 101 -4.38 -11.51 4.87
N GLN A 102 -5.58 -11.98 4.54
CA GLN A 102 -6.33 -11.54 3.37
C GLN A 102 -6.72 -10.06 3.47
N ALA A 103 -7.21 -9.61 4.63
CA ALA A 103 -7.53 -8.21 4.85
C ALA A 103 -6.30 -7.30 4.71
N ASN A 104 -5.15 -7.73 5.24
CA ASN A 104 -3.87 -7.02 5.11
C ASN A 104 -3.43 -6.92 3.64
N LEU A 105 -3.56 -7.99 2.86
CA LEU A 105 -3.25 -7.98 1.43
C LEU A 105 -4.15 -7.01 0.66
N SER A 106 -5.46 -7.06 0.88
CA SER A 106 -6.43 -6.15 0.25
C SER A 106 -6.17 -4.68 0.63
N SER A 107 -5.87 -4.41 1.90
CA SER A 107 -5.53 -3.07 2.39
C SER A 107 -4.22 -2.57 1.76
N CYS A 108 -3.20 -3.43 1.66
CA CYS A 108 -1.94 -3.08 1.02
C CYS A 108 -2.18 -2.70 -0.45
N ALA A 109 -2.94 -3.52 -1.19
CA ALA A 109 -3.25 -3.25 -2.58
C ALA A 109 -3.99 -1.92 -2.77
N ALA A 110 -4.92 -1.58 -1.86
CA ALA A 110 -5.61 -0.30 -1.86
C ALA A 110 -4.66 0.89 -1.63
N VAL A 111 -3.71 0.78 -0.69
CA VAL A 111 -2.72 1.83 -0.47
C VAL A 111 -1.76 1.99 -1.66
N ILE A 112 -1.27 0.89 -2.22
CA ILE A 112 -0.44 0.88 -3.42
C ILE A 112 -1.18 1.56 -4.58
N ALA A 113 -2.45 1.25 -4.81
CA ALA A 113 -3.25 1.91 -5.84
C ALA A 113 -3.38 3.43 -5.60
N LYS A 114 -3.55 3.87 -4.34
CA LYS A 114 -3.55 5.29 -4.01
C LYS A 114 -2.19 5.94 -4.28
N LEU A 115 -1.07 5.30 -3.93
CA LEU A 115 0.28 5.82 -4.20
C LEU A 115 0.55 5.92 -5.70
N ALA A 116 0.04 4.99 -6.50
CA ALA A 116 0.20 4.98 -7.94
C ALA A 116 -0.40 6.24 -8.60
N ASP A 117 -1.52 6.76 -8.07
CA ASP A 117 -2.17 7.99 -8.52
C ASP A 117 -2.35 8.06 -10.05
N HIS A 118 -2.90 6.98 -10.62
CA HIS A 118 -3.07 6.76 -12.07
C HIS A 118 -1.77 6.55 -12.87
N GLY A 119 -0.60 6.65 -12.24
CA GLY A 119 0.70 6.32 -12.81
C GLY A 119 1.16 4.89 -12.50
N THR A 120 2.37 4.57 -12.97
CA THR A 120 3.05 3.32 -12.61
C THR A 120 3.97 3.57 -11.42
N LEU A 121 3.90 2.70 -10.40
CA LEU A 121 4.82 2.79 -9.27
C LEU A 121 6.22 2.31 -9.67
N PRO A 122 7.28 2.97 -9.18
CA PRO A 122 8.63 2.52 -9.44
C PRO A 122 8.89 1.22 -8.66
N ARG A 123 9.50 0.25 -9.34
CA ARG A 123 9.93 -1.00 -8.72
C ARG A 123 11.40 -0.89 -8.29
N PRO A 124 11.73 -0.94 -7.00
CA PRO A 124 13.12 -0.98 -6.57
C PRO A 124 13.77 -2.30 -7.00
N SER A 125 15.04 -2.25 -7.40
CA SER A 125 15.84 -3.47 -7.58
C SER A 125 16.13 -4.11 -6.21
N GLN A 126 16.47 -5.40 -6.20
CA GLN A 126 16.86 -6.06 -4.95
C GLN A 126 18.09 -5.40 -4.31
N ASP A 127 19.11 -5.05 -5.11
CA ASP A 127 20.28 -4.28 -4.65
C ASP A 127 19.89 -2.94 -3.98
N ARG A 128 18.86 -2.25 -4.50
CA ARG A 128 18.32 -1.04 -3.87
C ARG A 128 17.71 -1.34 -2.51
N ILE A 129 16.89 -2.39 -2.42
CA ILE A 129 16.25 -2.82 -1.17
C ILE A 129 17.32 -3.16 -0.13
N ASP A 130 18.34 -3.92 -0.51
CA ASP A 130 19.43 -4.35 0.36
C ASP A 130 20.23 -3.15 0.90
N LYS A 131 20.53 -2.17 0.03
CA LYS A 131 21.21 -0.92 0.43
C LYS A 131 20.39 -0.08 1.39
N ILE A 132 19.08 0.00 1.21
CA ILE A 132 18.19 0.70 2.15
C ILE A 132 18.15 -0.06 3.47
N ASN A 133 17.98 -1.38 3.46
CA ASN A 133 17.99 -2.20 4.67
C ASN A 133 19.30 -2.07 5.45
N ALA A 134 20.45 -2.14 4.78
CA ALA A 134 21.76 -1.93 5.40
C ALA A 134 21.89 -0.52 6.01
N ALA A 135 21.41 0.51 5.30
CA ALA A 135 21.39 1.87 5.82
C ALA A 135 20.49 2.03 7.05
N LYS A 136 19.32 1.36 7.07
CA LYS A 136 18.40 1.35 8.21
C LYS A 136 18.99 0.63 9.42
N ALA A 137 19.70 -0.48 9.21
CA ALA A 137 20.35 -1.23 10.28
C ALA A 137 21.42 -0.40 11.01
N GLY A 138 21.93 0.66 10.39
CA GLY A 138 22.84 1.63 11.02
C GLY A 138 22.15 2.71 11.86
N LEU A 139 20.82 2.76 11.91
CA LEU A 139 20.11 3.67 12.80
C LEU A 139 20.25 3.22 14.27
N PRO A 140 20.40 4.16 15.22
CA PRO A 140 20.39 3.81 16.64
C PRO A 140 19.10 3.05 17.02
N PRO A 141 19.18 2.04 17.92
CA PRO A 141 17.99 1.37 18.41
C PRO A 141 16.98 2.37 18.99
N GLY A 142 15.71 2.28 18.57
CA GLY A 142 14.65 3.19 19.01
C GLY A 142 14.80 4.64 18.50
N TYR A 143 15.64 4.87 17.48
CA TYR A 143 15.86 6.22 16.94
C TYR A 143 14.56 6.88 16.48
N ALA A 144 14.26 8.03 17.07
CA ALA A 144 13.22 8.94 16.63
C ALA A 144 13.86 10.16 15.94
N PRO A 145 13.42 10.55 14.74
CA PRO A 145 13.87 11.79 14.11
C PRO A 145 13.58 13.01 15.02
N PRO A 146 14.49 14.00 15.07
CA PRO A 146 14.24 15.22 15.85
C PRO A 146 13.03 15.99 15.31
N ALA A 147 12.23 16.53 16.23
CA ALA A 147 11.08 17.40 15.94
C ALA A 147 11.27 18.74 16.68
N PRO A 148 11.26 19.90 15.99
CA PRO A 148 11.10 20.05 14.53
C PRO A 148 12.34 19.56 13.74
N PRO A 149 12.21 19.29 12.43
CA PRO A 149 13.34 18.96 11.58
C PRO A 149 14.41 20.05 11.60
N PRO A 150 15.72 19.69 11.67
CA PRO A 150 16.81 20.66 11.60
C PRO A 150 16.83 21.36 10.24
N ARG A 151 17.37 22.57 10.21
CA ARG A 151 17.47 23.42 9.02
C ARG A 151 18.93 23.57 8.60
N ASN A 152 19.20 23.61 7.30
CA ASN A 152 20.53 23.92 6.75
C ASN A 152 20.76 25.44 6.68
N SER A 153 21.98 25.87 6.34
CA SER A 153 22.36 27.29 6.25
C SER A 153 21.56 28.09 5.21
N LEU A 154 20.88 27.40 4.28
CA LEU A 154 20.05 27.98 3.24
C LEU A 154 18.55 27.95 3.59
N GLY A 155 18.20 27.57 4.83
CA GLY A 155 16.83 27.51 5.35
C GLY A 155 16.07 26.23 5.01
N GLY A 156 16.61 25.33 4.19
CA GLY A 156 15.94 24.07 3.84
C GLY A 156 16.06 23.00 4.91
N VAL A 157 15.19 21.99 4.86
CA VAL A 157 15.26 20.88 5.82
C VAL A 157 16.56 20.10 5.64
N ALA A 158 17.34 20.01 6.72
CA ALA A 158 18.54 19.21 6.80
C ALA A 158 18.17 17.79 7.23
N VAL A 159 18.89 16.80 6.72
CA VAL A 159 18.76 15.41 7.16
C VAL A 159 19.71 15.17 8.32
N ALA A 160 19.18 14.73 9.46
CA ALA A 160 19.97 14.42 10.65
C ALA A 160 21.05 13.36 10.33
N PRO A 161 22.26 13.45 10.94
CA PRO A 161 23.37 12.57 10.58
C PRO A 161 23.05 11.07 10.56
N PRO A 162 22.30 10.50 11.53
CA PRO A 162 21.95 9.07 11.50
C PRO A 162 21.11 8.65 10.29
N MET A 163 20.32 9.57 9.74
CA MET A 163 19.42 9.32 8.61
C MET A 163 20.08 9.51 7.23
N GLN A 164 21.28 10.09 7.19
CA GLN A 164 22.00 10.39 5.93
C GLN A 164 22.21 9.16 5.04
N PRO A 165 22.61 7.98 5.56
CA PRO A 165 22.75 6.79 4.73
C PRO A 165 21.45 6.38 4.04
N VAL A 166 20.33 6.42 4.77
CA VAL A 166 19.01 6.06 4.23
C VAL A 166 18.57 7.09 3.19
N PHE A 167 18.69 8.38 3.51
CA PHE A 167 18.39 9.49 2.59
C PHE A 167 19.18 9.37 1.28
N LYS A 168 20.48 9.03 1.35
CA LYS A 168 21.32 8.84 0.16
C LYS A 168 20.81 7.73 -0.75
N GLN A 169 20.21 6.66 -0.21
CA GLN A 169 19.64 5.60 -1.02
C GLN A 169 18.28 5.99 -1.61
N LEU A 170 17.48 6.79 -0.90
CA LEU A 170 16.18 7.23 -1.38
C LEU A 170 16.27 8.35 -2.43
N ARG A 171 17.23 9.29 -2.30
CA ARG A 171 17.31 10.47 -3.18
C ARG A 171 17.79 10.17 -4.61
N GLN A 172 18.30 8.97 -4.87
CA GLN A 172 18.84 8.63 -6.18
C GLN A 172 17.69 8.65 -7.19
N LYS A 173 17.74 9.62 -8.11
CA LYS A 173 16.70 9.82 -9.12
C LYS A 173 16.65 8.59 -10.03
N GLY A 174 15.48 7.99 -10.17
CA GLY A 174 15.22 6.99 -11.21
C GLY A 174 15.16 7.66 -12.59
N PRO A 175 15.35 6.90 -13.68
CA PRO A 175 14.97 7.39 -15.00
C PRO A 175 13.45 7.51 -15.03
N TRP A 176 12.96 8.76 -15.01
CA TRP A 176 11.55 9.05 -15.21
C TRP A 176 11.30 9.21 -16.71
N PRO A 177 10.31 8.52 -17.28
CA PRO A 177 10.02 8.65 -18.69
C PRO A 177 9.39 10.03 -18.97
N ASP A 178 9.65 10.57 -20.16
CA ASP A 178 9.23 11.94 -20.52
C ASP A 178 7.72 12.06 -20.77
N ASP A 179 7.02 10.95 -20.99
CA ASP A 179 5.57 10.86 -21.19
C ASP A 179 4.78 10.69 -19.87
N LEU A 180 5.46 10.73 -18.72
CA LEU A 180 4.82 10.62 -17.42
C LEU A 180 3.86 11.80 -17.18
N VAL A 181 2.63 11.49 -16.82
CA VAL A 181 1.66 12.48 -16.34
C VAL A 181 1.77 12.56 -14.81
N LEU A 182 2.08 13.74 -14.30
CA LEU A 182 2.27 14.00 -12.87
C LEU A 182 1.32 15.12 -12.44
N GLN A 183 0.54 14.88 -11.38
CA GLN A 183 -0.47 15.83 -10.89
C GLN A 183 -1.45 16.28 -12.00
N GLY A 184 -1.79 15.35 -12.89
CA GLY A 184 -2.63 15.62 -14.07
C GLY A 184 -1.95 16.44 -15.18
N GLN A 185 -0.65 16.74 -15.07
CA GLN A 185 0.10 17.55 -16.02
C GLN A 185 1.11 16.69 -16.79
N SER A 186 1.17 16.88 -18.10
CA SER A 186 2.28 16.38 -18.93
C SER A 186 3.53 17.23 -18.72
N LYS A 187 4.70 16.72 -19.13
CA LYS A 187 5.96 17.48 -19.08
C LYS A 187 5.84 18.79 -19.89
N PRO A 188 6.09 19.96 -19.28
CA PRO A 188 6.11 21.23 -20.01
C PRO A 188 7.16 21.28 -21.12
N SER A 189 6.83 21.96 -22.21
CA SER A 189 7.70 22.15 -23.38
C SER A 189 8.60 23.38 -23.25
N VAL A 190 9.59 23.49 -24.13
CA VAL A 190 10.37 24.73 -24.29
C VAL A 190 9.40 25.86 -24.68
N GLY A 191 9.55 27.02 -24.04
CA GLY A 191 8.70 28.19 -24.29
C GLY A 191 7.41 28.24 -23.48
N THR A 192 7.01 27.15 -22.80
CA THR A 192 5.88 27.20 -21.85
C THR A 192 6.19 28.24 -20.74
N PRO A 193 5.25 29.11 -20.35
CA PRO A 193 5.46 30.06 -19.25
C PRO A 193 5.82 29.35 -17.94
N ASP A 194 6.89 29.79 -17.27
CA ASP A 194 7.33 29.27 -15.97
C ASP A 194 6.81 30.16 -14.83
N PRO A 195 5.81 29.73 -14.04
CA PRO A 195 5.30 30.52 -12.94
C PRO A 195 6.33 30.75 -11.82
N ALA A 196 7.40 29.94 -11.73
CA ALA A 196 8.49 30.18 -10.79
C ALA A 196 9.43 31.32 -11.23
N ARG A 197 9.27 31.83 -12.46
CA ARG A 197 10.06 32.93 -13.04
C ARG A 197 9.15 34.04 -13.56
N ASN A 198 8.05 34.32 -12.85
CA ASN A 198 7.06 35.32 -13.22
C ASN A 198 6.55 35.18 -14.68
N GLY A 199 6.35 33.95 -15.14
CA GLY A 199 5.87 33.65 -16.49
C GLY A 199 6.95 33.67 -17.58
N ALA A 200 8.23 33.90 -17.26
CA ALA A 200 9.31 33.79 -18.24
C ALA A 200 9.31 32.39 -18.87
N PRO A 201 9.62 32.25 -20.17
CA PRO A 201 9.55 30.96 -20.86
C PRO A 201 10.56 29.95 -20.28
N ILE A 202 10.12 28.69 -20.16
CA ILE A 202 11.00 27.55 -19.85
C ILE A 202 12.07 27.44 -20.94
N PRO A 203 13.36 27.50 -20.59
CA PRO A 203 14.42 27.41 -21.58
C PRO A 203 14.65 25.96 -22.03
N GLY A 204 15.36 25.80 -23.14
CA GLY A 204 16.00 24.54 -23.48
C GLY A 204 17.14 24.19 -22.53
N MET A 205 17.49 22.91 -22.45
CA MET A 205 18.67 22.44 -21.71
C MET A 205 19.95 22.96 -22.38
N ALA A 206 20.98 23.27 -21.59
CA ALA A 206 22.25 23.76 -22.12
C ALA A 206 22.92 22.77 -23.11
N THR A 207 22.73 21.46 -22.88
CA THR A 207 23.27 20.39 -23.72
C THR A 207 22.41 20.08 -24.95
N ASP A 208 21.14 20.48 -24.94
CA ASP A 208 20.18 20.25 -26.02
C ASP A 208 19.05 21.28 -25.92
N PRO A 209 19.12 22.38 -26.70
CA PRO A 209 18.12 23.45 -26.64
C PRO A 209 16.71 23.01 -27.04
N SER A 210 16.55 21.86 -27.71
CA SER A 210 15.23 21.32 -28.06
C SER A 210 14.53 20.66 -26.87
N ARG A 211 15.29 20.27 -25.84
CA ARG A 211 14.77 19.60 -24.66
C ARG A 211 14.44 20.63 -23.57
N PRO A 212 13.23 20.64 -23.00
CA PRO A 212 12.88 21.59 -21.95
C PRO A 212 13.72 21.37 -20.70
N ALA A 213 14.16 22.46 -20.07
CA ALA A 213 14.84 22.46 -18.78
C ALA A 213 13.86 22.22 -17.62
N VAL A 214 13.25 21.03 -17.64
CA VAL A 214 12.24 20.56 -16.70
C VAL A 214 12.70 19.23 -16.13
N VAL A 215 12.48 19.04 -14.84
CA VAL A 215 12.82 17.82 -14.11
C VAL A 215 11.61 17.32 -13.33
N VAL A 216 11.60 16.02 -13.05
CA VAL A 216 10.76 15.48 -11.99
C VAL A 216 11.36 15.88 -10.64
N ASP A 217 10.55 16.48 -9.78
CA ASP A 217 10.87 16.76 -8.39
C ASP A 217 9.81 16.17 -7.45
N HIS A 218 10.20 15.98 -6.19
CA HIS A 218 9.29 15.54 -5.15
C HIS A 218 8.48 16.71 -4.62
N ILE A 219 7.15 16.57 -4.55
CA ILE A 219 6.26 17.53 -3.91
C ILE A 219 6.68 17.70 -2.45
N VAL A 220 6.61 16.63 -1.66
CA VAL A 220 7.23 16.55 -0.33
C VAL A 220 8.67 16.08 -0.51
N PRO A 221 9.68 16.94 -0.26
CA PRO A 221 11.07 16.53 -0.42
C PRO A 221 11.39 15.30 0.43
N ILE A 222 12.20 14.38 -0.11
CA ILE A 222 12.62 13.18 0.63
C ILE A 222 13.25 13.57 1.98
N ALA A 223 14.02 14.66 2.03
CA ALA A 223 14.59 15.16 3.27
C ALA A 223 13.53 15.43 4.35
N GLN A 224 12.35 15.94 3.97
CA GLN A 224 11.22 16.15 4.87
C GLN A 224 10.45 14.87 5.16
N LEU A 225 10.32 13.99 4.16
CA LEU A 225 9.65 12.70 4.29
C LEU A 225 10.31 11.81 5.36
N MET A 226 11.63 11.91 5.53
CA MET A 226 12.38 11.23 6.61
C MET A 226 11.87 11.57 8.03
N TYR A 227 11.19 12.70 8.20
CA TYR A 227 10.63 13.18 9.47
C TYR A 227 9.13 12.91 9.60
N VAL A 228 8.47 12.37 8.57
CA VAL A 228 7.06 12.00 8.63
C VAL A 228 6.90 10.79 9.57
N PRO A 229 6.11 10.88 10.64
CA PRO A 229 5.86 9.78 11.56
C PRO A 229 5.61 8.44 10.87
N GLY A 230 6.30 7.39 11.33
CA GLY A 230 6.18 6.04 10.79
C GLY A 230 6.98 5.76 9.51
N PHE A 231 7.48 6.78 8.79
CA PHE A 231 8.19 6.57 7.53
C PHE A 231 9.43 5.66 7.68
N LEU A 232 10.25 5.89 8.72
CA LEU A 232 11.43 5.05 8.98
C LEU A 232 11.10 3.64 9.46
N ASN A 233 9.87 3.41 9.93
CA ASN A 233 9.40 2.10 10.39
C ASN A 233 8.97 1.22 9.21
N LEU A 234 8.70 1.81 8.05
CA LEU A 234 8.34 1.06 6.84
C LEU A 234 9.49 0.15 6.37
N PRO A 235 9.20 -1.07 5.90
CA PRO A 235 10.14 -1.87 5.11
C PRO A 235 10.75 -1.05 3.95
N ALA A 236 11.99 -1.39 3.57
CA ALA A 236 12.75 -0.67 2.55
C ALA A 236 11.99 -0.49 1.22
N GLU A 237 11.25 -1.51 0.80
CA GLU A 237 10.41 -1.46 -0.40
C GLU A 237 9.35 -0.36 -0.31
N TYR A 238 8.62 -0.30 0.81
CA TYR A 238 7.62 0.74 1.03
C TYR A 238 8.23 2.13 1.22
N MET A 239 9.38 2.26 1.86
CA MET A 239 10.09 3.54 1.92
C MET A 239 10.41 4.07 0.53
N TYR A 240 10.87 3.18 -0.36
CA TYR A 240 11.20 3.53 -1.74
C TYR A 240 9.96 3.92 -2.54
N VAL A 241 8.91 3.09 -2.47
CA VAL A 241 7.63 3.30 -3.19
C VAL A 241 6.94 4.57 -2.74
N VAL A 242 6.82 4.82 -1.42
CA VAL A 242 6.22 6.05 -0.89
C VAL A 242 7.00 7.27 -1.36
N ALA A 243 8.34 7.25 -1.21
CA ALA A 243 9.18 8.37 -1.59
C ALA A 243 9.07 8.73 -3.08
N ASN A 244 9.08 7.71 -3.94
CA ASN A 244 9.16 7.86 -5.39
C ASN A 244 7.82 7.63 -6.11
N SER A 245 6.71 7.64 -5.37
CA SER A 245 5.37 7.44 -5.94
C SER A 245 4.95 8.62 -6.83
N PRO A 246 4.25 8.41 -7.96
CA PRO A 246 3.71 9.52 -8.77
C PRO A 246 2.91 10.53 -7.95
N ARG A 247 2.20 10.07 -6.90
CA ARG A 247 1.52 10.93 -5.92
C ARG A 247 2.44 11.98 -5.28
N ASN A 248 3.71 11.66 -5.05
CA ASN A 248 4.67 12.58 -4.45
C ASN A 248 5.56 13.28 -5.50
N LEU A 249 5.26 13.16 -6.79
CA LEU A 249 6.10 13.70 -7.86
C LEU A 249 5.33 14.76 -8.66
N GLN A 250 6.07 15.77 -9.13
CA GLN A 250 5.58 16.79 -10.05
C GLN A 250 6.64 17.19 -11.08
N TRP A 251 6.18 17.70 -12.22
CA TRP A 251 7.03 18.39 -13.17
C TRP A 251 7.36 19.79 -12.66
N LEU A 252 8.63 20.15 -12.71
CA LEU A 252 9.10 21.43 -12.19
C LEU A 252 10.25 21.94 -13.06
N SER A 253 10.32 23.26 -13.29
CA SER A 253 11.46 23.81 -14.02
C SER A 253 12.76 23.57 -13.26
N ALA A 254 13.87 23.39 -13.98
CA ALA A 254 15.18 23.17 -13.34
C ALA A 254 15.56 24.34 -12.41
N TYR A 255 15.14 25.56 -12.76
CA TYR A 255 15.27 26.76 -11.93
C TYR A 255 14.52 26.58 -10.61
N ALA A 256 13.21 26.31 -10.67
CA ALA A 256 12.37 26.15 -9.49
C ALA A 256 12.89 25.02 -8.59
N ASN A 257 13.37 23.92 -9.18
CA ASN A 257 13.89 22.76 -8.44
C ASN A 257 15.19 23.12 -7.70
N GLY A 258 16.09 23.86 -8.36
CA GLY A 258 17.29 24.40 -7.72
C GLY A 258 16.94 25.36 -6.57
N MET A 259 15.94 26.21 -6.78
CA MET A 259 15.49 27.18 -5.79
C MET A 259 14.63 26.59 -4.67
N LYS A 260 14.08 25.38 -4.80
CA LYS A 260 13.31 24.72 -3.73
C LYS A 260 14.21 24.13 -2.62
N ASN A 261 15.41 23.63 -2.97
CA ASN A 261 16.46 23.18 -2.03
C ASN A 261 15.98 22.33 -0.83
N SER A 262 15.20 21.29 -1.09
CA SER A 262 14.62 20.42 -0.04
C SER A 262 13.68 21.11 0.95
N ASP A 263 13.17 22.29 0.61
CA ASP A 263 12.18 23.07 1.34
C ASP A 263 10.93 23.30 0.47
N SER A 264 10.19 24.38 0.72
CA SER A 264 9.06 24.84 -0.08
C SER A 264 9.47 25.83 -1.18
N VAL A 265 8.64 25.97 -2.22
CA VAL A 265 8.79 27.01 -3.26
C VAL A 265 8.56 28.43 -2.73
N ALA A 266 8.06 28.59 -1.49
CA ALA A 266 7.83 29.89 -0.85
C ALA A 266 9.06 30.80 -0.81
N ARG A 267 10.27 30.24 -0.97
CA ARG A 267 11.54 30.98 -1.00
C ARG A 267 11.90 31.58 -2.37
N ILE A 268 11.11 31.32 -3.41
CA ILE A 268 11.37 31.84 -4.76
C ILE A 268 10.80 33.26 -4.83
N GLY A 269 11.67 34.27 -4.76
CA GLY A 269 11.27 35.68 -4.64
C GLY A 269 10.46 36.24 -5.81
N ASP A 270 10.78 35.83 -7.04
CA ASP A 270 10.15 36.33 -8.28
C ASP A 270 9.07 35.38 -8.84
N ALA A 271 8.56 34.45 -8.03
CA ALA A 271 7.51 33.54 -8.47
C ALA A 271 6.13 34.21 -8.46
N ASP A 272 5.22 33.71 -9.31
CA ASP A 272 3.80 34.07 -9.26
C ASP A 272 3.24 33.75 -7.85
N PRO A 273 2.72 34.74 -7.10
CA PRO A 273 2.21 34.53 -5.75
C PRO A 273 1.08 33.50 -5.67
N LYS A 274 0.24 33.39 -6.70
CA LYS A 274 -0.85 32.41 -6.75
C LYS A 274 -0.28 31.00 -6.88
N TRP A 275 0.69 30.81 -7.78
CA TRP A 275 1.37 29.54 -7.94
C TRP A 275 2.13 29.13 -6.67
N VAL A 276 2.76 30.07 -5.96
CA VAL A 276 3.40 29.79 -4.67
C VAL A 276 2.39 29.25 -3.66
N GLN A 277 1.21 29.87 -3.56
CA GLN A 277 0.14 29.39 -2.67
C GLN A 277 -0.36 28.00 -3.06
N GLU A 278 -0.59 27.76 -4.35
CA GLU A 278 -1.01 26.45 -4.88
C GLU A 278 0.03 25.36 -4.57
N GLN A 279 1.32 25.66 -4.67
CA GLN A 279 2.40 24.73 -4.35
C GLN A 279 2.53 24.45 -2.85
N ILE A 280 2.34 25.46 -2.00
CA ILE A 280 2.30 25.27 -0.54
C ILE A 280 1.13 24.36 -0.17
N GLN A 281 -0.04 24.59 -0.76
CA GLN A 281 -1.22 23.76 -0.53
C GLN A 281 -0.98 22.32 -1.01
N LEU A 282 -0.44 22.15 -2.22
CA LEU A 282 -0.08 20.86 -2.78
C LEU A 282 0.91 20.09 -1.88
N GLU A 283 1.94 20.76 -1.36
CA GLU A 283 2.91 20.15 -0.44
C GLU A 283 2.26 19.70 0.88
N ASN A 284 1.38 20.53 1.45
CA ASN A 284 0.68 20.20 2.69
C ASN A 284 -0.29 19.03 2.51
N ASP A 285 -1.10 19.04 1.45
CA ASP A 285 -2.07 17.99 1.16
C ASP A 285 -1.38 16.67 0.85
N THR A 286 -0.30 16.73 0.06
CA THR A 286 0.52 15.55 -0.25
C THR A 286 1.15 14.99 1.01
N ARG A 287 1.70 15.83 1.90
CA ARG A 287 2.26 15.36 3.18
C ARG A 287 1.22 14.68 4.05
N ALA A 288 0.05 15.29 4.22
CA ALA A 288 -1.04 14.71 4.99
C ALA A 288 -1.48 13.36 4.41
N THR A 289 -1.62 13.29 3.09
CA THR A 289 -1.97 12.05 2.38
C THR A 289 -0.89 10.98 2.57
N LEU A 290 0.38 11.30 2.36
CA LEU A 290 1.47 10.34 2.53
C LEU A 290 1.55 9.84 3.98
N GLN A 291 1.34 10.70 4.98
CA GLN A 291 1.28 10.28 6.38
C GLN A 291 0.16 9.25 6.62
N ASP A 292 -1.03 9.49 6.09
CA ASP A 292 -2.15 8.56 6.20
C ASP A 292 -1.84 7.20 5.51
N LEU A 293 -1.28 7.24 4.30
CA LEU A 293 -0.89 6.03 3.57
C LEU A 293 0.25 5.27 4.26
N ILE A 294 1.22 5.96 4.85
CA ILE A 294 2.28 5.34 5.67
C ILE A 294 1.65 4.62 6.87
N ASN A 295 0.71 5.27 7.57
CA ASN A 295 0.02 4.68 8.71
C ASN A 295 -0.77 3.43 8.29
N GLN A 296 -1.46 3.48 7.15
CA GLN A 296 -2.17 2.32 6.61
C GLN A 296 -1.21 1.19 6.21
N LEU A 297 -0.09 1.49 5.55
CA LEU A 297 0.91 0.46 5.21
C LEU A 297 1.42 -0.26 6.46
N LEU A 298 1.72 0.49 7.53
CA LEU A 298 2.21 -0.09 8.78
C LEU A 298 1.22 -1.08 9.41
N THR A 299 -0.10 -0.86 9.28
CA THR A 299 -1.11 -1.80 9.81
C THR A 299 -1.25 -3.06 8.97
N THR A 300 -0.81 -3.03 7.70
CA THR A 300 -0.84 -4.20 6.81
C THR A 300 0.36 -5.14 6.98
N LEU A 301 1.40 -4.69 7.69
CA LEU A 301 2.62 -5.47 7.80
C LEU A 301 2.36 -6.75 8.60
N PRO A 302 2.83 -7.91 8.11
CA PRO A 302 2.81 -9.12 8.92
C PRO A 302 3.65 -8.91 10.19
N PRO A 303 3.32 -9.58 11.30
CA PRO A 303 4.13 -9.53 12.51
C PRO A 303 5.60 -9.84 12.21
N SER A 304 6.50 -9.04 12.76
CA SER A 304 7.94 -9.31 12.71
C SER A 304 8.20 -10.68 13.32
N ARG A 305 8.87 -11.57 12.58
CA ARG A 305 9.38 -12.85 13.13
C ARG A 305 10.55 -12.59 14.06
#